data_AF-A0A933TND9-F1
#
_entry.id   AF-A0A933TND9-F1
#
_cell.length_a   1.000
_cell.length_b   1.000
_cell.length_c   1.000
_cell.angle_alpha   90.00
_cell.angle_beta   90.00
_cell.angle_gamma   90.00
#
_symmetry.space_group_name_H-M   'P 1'
#
loop_
_entity.id
_entity.type
_entity.pdbx_description
1 polymer ?
#
loop_
_entity_poly.entity_id
_entity_poly.type
_entity_poly.pdbx_seq_one_letter_code
_entity_poly.pdbx_strand_id
1 'polypeptide(L)'
;MREQGTQLEALIDAAVESGAMVITDSIAWRRGEGHLKARAEVDHPTEDSFRLELQYLPLISRFSIQLVFKGRPARRLCSDSPHTQALDCADAPGHRMEGTHKHRWSDETGDECVYVPDDIADSSDIEQSFYDFCSECNISFNGVWNEPPPYAAGFEVVG
;
A
#
# COMPACT_ATOMS: atom_id res chain seq x y z
N MET A 1 -23.18 22.71 -2.62
CA MET A 1 -22.73 22.53 -1.23
C MET A 1 -22.63 21.04 -0.97
N ARG A 2 -21.46 20.45 -1.21
CA ARG A 2 -21.16 19.05 -0.87
C ARG A 2 -19.84 19.09 -0.12
N GLU A 3 -19.95 19.27 1.19
CA GLU A 3 -18.86 19.12 2.13
C GLU A 3 -19.35 18.12 3.16
N GLN A 4 -18.95 16.86 2.99
CA GLN A 4 -18.73 15.93 4.08
C GLN A 4 -18.15 14.66 3.46
N GLY A 5 -16.82 14.55 3.52
CA GLY A 5 -16.16 13.25 3.40
C GLY A 5 -16.75 12.30 4.44
N THR A 6 -16.61 11.01 4.14
CA THR A 6 -16.92 9.88 5.02
C THR A 6 -16.50 10.12 6.48
N GLN A 7 -17.23 9.68 7.52
CA GLN A 7 -16.66 9.50 8.86
C GLN A 7 -15.44 8.57 8.76
N LEU A 8 -15.45 7.60 7.84
CA LEU A 8 -14.35 6.65 7.65
C LEU A 8 -13.11 7.28 7.01
N GLU A 9 -13.29 8.03 5.92
CA GLU A 9 -12.19 8.77 5.26
C GLU A 9 -11.52 9.74 6.24
N ALA A 10 -12.31 10.53 6.97
CA ALA A 10 -11.80 11.43 8.00
C ALA A 10 -11.08 10.69 9.14
N LEU A 11 -11.52 9.48 9.51
CA LEU A 11 -10.83 8.65 10.51
C LEU A 11 -9.50 8.12 9.98
N ILE A 12 -9.44 7.69 8.72
CA ILE A 12 -8.20 7.24 8.08
C ILE A 12 -7.20 8.40 8.04
N ASP A 13 -7.62 9.56 7.58
CA ASP A 13 -6.77 10.73 7.48
C ASP A 13 -6.28 11.18 8.86
N ALA A 14 -7.19 11.28 9.85
CA ALA A 14 -6.80 11.64 11.22
C ALA A 14 -5.80 10.65 11.84
N ALA A 15 -5.95 9.34 11.58
CA ALA A 15 -5.03 8.34 12.07
C ALA A 15 -3.64 8.46 11.40
N VAL A 16 -3.62 8.64 10.08
CA VAL A 16 -2.39 8.87 9.31
C VAL A 16 -1.69 10.15 9.75
N GLU A 17 -2.42 11.25 9.96
CA GLU A 17 -1.88 12.54 10.38
C GLU A 17 -1.42 12.58 11.84
N SER A 18 -1.89 11.66 12.68
CA SER A 18 -1.50 11.61 14.09
C SER A 18 -0.01 11.29 14.31
N GLY A 19 0.62 10.63 13.34
CA GLY A 19 2.01 10.15 13.43
C GLY A 19 2.26 9.12 14.54
N ALA A 20 1.20 8.48 15.04
CA ALA A 20 1.28 7.55 16.16
C ALA A 20 1.36 6.07 15.72
N MET A 21 1.41 5.79 14.41
CA MET A 21 1.47 4.44 13.88
C MET A 21 2.87 3.86 13.98
N VAL A 22 2.98 2.63 14.50
CA VAL A 22 4.25 1.95 14.68
C VAL A 22 4.15 0.51 14.22
N ILE A 23 5.16 0.03 13.49
CA ILE A 23 5.35 -1.39 13.20
C ILE A 23 6.57 -1.86 13.98
N THR A 24 6.39 -2.85 14.85
CA THR A 24 7.48 -3.46 15.63
C THR A 24 7.93 -4.81 15.07
N ASP A 25 7.05 -5.49 14.35
CA ASP A 25 7.33 -6.78 13.71
C ASP A 25 8.31 -6.64 12.54
N SER A 26 9.07 -7.70 12.30
CA SER A 26 9.92 -7.80 11.10
C SER A 26 9.09 -8.17 9.88
N ILE A 27 9.44 -7.61 8.71
CA ILE A 27 8.79 -7.98 7.45
C ILE A 27 9.25 -9.39 7.07
N ALA A 28 8.34 -10.35 7.08
CA ALA A 28 8.63 -11.74 6.77
C ALA A 28 7.84 -12.20 5.54
N TRP A 29 8.56 -12.46 4.45
CA TRP A 29 7.96 -12.93 3.20
C TRP A 29 7.51 -14.39 3.28
N ARG A 30 6.37 -14.66 2.65
CA ARG A 30 5.77 -15.97 2.46
C ARG A 30 5.55 -16.20 0.97
N ARG A 31 5.85 -17.41 0.51
CA ARG A 31 5.62 -17.81 -0.88
C ARG A 31 4.15 -18.14 -1.07
N GLY A 32 3.57 -17.58 -2.13
CA GLY A 32 2.29 -17.99 -2.71
C GLY A 32 2.49 -18.47 -4.15
N GLU A 33 1.38 -18.71 -4.85
CA GLU A 33 1.42 -19.13 -6.25
C GLU A 33 1.82 -17.94 -7.14
N GLY A 34 3.07 -17.96 -7.62
CA GLY A 34 3.62 -16.93 -8.52
C GLY A 34 3.93 -15.57 -7.87
N HIS A 35 3.69 -15.41 -6.56
CA HIS A 35 3.92 -14.17 -5.83
C HIS A 35 4.48 -14.42 -4.43
N LEU A 36 5.05 -13.38 -3.83
CA LEU A 36 5.46 -13.31 -2.44
C LEU A 36 4.51 -12.35 -1.71
N LYS A 37 4.20 -12.66 -0.44
CA LYS A 37 3.38 -11.81 0.43
C LYS A 37 4.06 -11.61 1.76
N ALA A 38 3.95 -10.42 2.31
CA ALA A 38 4.30 -10.13 3.69
C ALA A 38 3.19 -9.31 4.35
N ARG A 39 3.12 -9.39 5.68
CA ARG A 39 2.13 -8.70 6.50
C ARG A 39 2.81 -8.24 7.78
N ALA A 40 2.45 -7.04 8.23
CA ALA A 40 2.81 -6.53 9.54
C ALA A 40 1.58 -5.87 10.19
N GLU A 41 1.41 -6.07 11.49
CA GLU A 41 0.43 -5.28 12.24
C GLU A 41 1.00 -3.88 12.48
N VAL A 42 0.11 -2.89 12.48
CA VAL A 42 0.46 -1.50 12.74
C VAL A 42 -0.22 -1.11 14.05
N ASP A 43 0.59 -0.94 15.09
CA ASP A 43 0.14 -0.45 16.38
C ASP A 43 -0.29 1.02 16.22
N HIS A 44 -1.47 1.35 16.74
CA HIS A 44 -1.99 2.71 16.79
C HIS A 44 -2.71 2.91 18.13
N PRO A 45 -2.73 4.14 18.72
CA PRO A 45 -3.36 4.37 20.02
C PRO A 45 -4.89 4.18 20.04
N THR A 46 -5.53 4.07 18.88
CA THR A 46 -6.96 3.75 18.79
C THR A 46 -7.18 2.26 18.96
N GLU A 47 -8.36 1.86 19.43
CA GLU A 47 -8.73 0.42 19.51
C GLU A 47 -8.85 -0.26 18.14
N ASP A 48 -8.85 0.52 17.06
CA ASP A 48 -8.95 0.02 15.70
C ASP A 48 -7.60 -0.45 15.14
N SER A 49 -7.58 -1.67 14.60
CA SER A 49 -6.37 -2.27 14.04
C SER A 49 -6.06 -1.76 12.63
N PHE A 50 -4.83 -1.27 12.45
CA PHE A 50 -4.22 -1.08 11.15
C PHE A 50 -3.32 -2.27 10.81
N ARG A 51 -3.17 -2.54 9.52
CA ARG A 51 -2.29 -3.58 9.02
C ARG A 51 -1.63 -3.15 7.73
N LEU A 52 -0.37 -3.49 7.57
CA LEU A 52 0.35 -3.32 6.32
C LEU A 52 0.45 -4.65 5.59
N GLU A 53 0.09 -4.67 4.30
CA GLU A 53 0.20 -5.82 3.41
C GLU A 53 1.13 -5.49 2.26
N LEU A 54 2.07 -6.40 1.99
CA LEU A 54 2.97 -6.32 0.84
C LEU A 54 2.72 -7.51 -0.08
N GLN A 55 2.76 -7.25 -1.38
CA GLN A 55 2.76 -8.27 -2.40
C GLN A 55 3.87 -7.98 -3.41
N TYR A 56 4.62 -9.00 -3.81
CA TYR A 56 5.69 -8.90 -4.80
C TYR A 56 5.56 -10.02 -5.83
N LEU A 57 5.74 -9.69 -7.11
CA LEU A 57 5.71 -10.57 -8.27
C LEU A 57 7.13 -10.62 -8.85
N PRO A 58 7.98 -11.57 -8.41
CA PRO A 58 9.41 -11.57 -8.74
C PRO A 58 9.70 -11.68 -10.24
N LEU A 59 8.82 -12.35 -11.00
CA LEU A 59 9.01 -12.57 -12.45
C LEU A 59 8.98 -11.29 -13.28
N ILE A 60 8.24 -10.29 -12.82
CA ILE A 60 8.03 -9.03 -13.54
C ILE A 60 8.44 -7.82 -12.69
N SER A 61 9.11 -8.07 -11.56
CA SER A 61 9.55 -7.05 -10.60
C SER A 61 8.46 -6.04 -10.20
N ARG A 62 7.21 -6.52 -10.04
CA ARG A 62 6.09 -5.67 -9.61
C ARG A 62 5.73 -5.89 -8.16
N PHE A 63 5.41 -4.83 -7.44
CA PHE A 63 4.92 -4.93 -6.08
C PHE A 63 3.77 -3.97 -5.81
N SER A 64 3.09 -4.25 -4.71
CA SER A 64 2.17 -3.31 -4.09
C SER A 64 2.33 -3.34 -2.57
N ILE A 65 2.18 -2.17 -1.95
CA ILE A 65 2.15 -2.01 -0.50
C ILE A 65 0.80 -1.38 -0.17
N GLN A 66 0.12 -1.88 0.85
CA GLN A 66 -1.22 -1.42 1.22
C GLN A 66 -1.35 -1.29 2.73
N LEU A 67 -1.78 -0.12 3.18
CA LEU A 67 -2.29 0.08 4.53
C LEU A 67 -3.77 -0.27 4.54
N VAL A 68 -4.18 -1.13 5.46
CA VAL A 68 -5.54 -1.62 5.62
C VAL A 68 -6.08 -1.16 6.96
N PHE A 69 -7.26 -0.53 6.95
CA PHE A 69 -8.00 -0.11 8.13
C PHE A 69 -9.38 -0.77 8.13
N LYS A 70 -9.72 -1.50 9.20
CA LYS A 70 -11.02 -2.21 9.31
C LYS A 70 -11.36 -3.09 8.10
N GLY A 71 -10.34 -3.73 7.52
CA GLY A 71 -10.49 -4.59 6.34
C GLY A 71 -10.65 -3.87 5.00
N ARG A 72 -10.48 -2.54 4.96
CA ARG A 72 -10.55 -1.73 3.75
C ARG A 72 -9.19 -1.10 3.42
N PRO A 73 -8.84 -0.93 2.13
CA PRO A 73 -7.67 -0.13 1.75
C PRO A 73 -7.80 1.28 2.30
N ALA A 74 -6.80 1.76 3.03
CA ALA A 74 -6.69 3.14 3.48
C ALA A 74 -5.76 3.95 2.56
N ARG A 75 -4.62 3.34 2.23
CA ARG A 75 -3.61 3.83 1.28
C ARG A 75 -3.00 2.63 0.56
N ARG A 76 -2.61 2.80 -0.70
CA ARG A 76 -1.95 1.75 -1.47
C ARG A 76 -0.93 2.34 -2.42
N LEU A 77 0.22 1.71 -2.56
CA LEU A 77 1.23 1.98 -3.58
C LEU A 77 1.25 0.80 -4.55
N CYS A 78 1.32 1.08 -5.85
CA CYS A 78 1.48 0.12 -6.92
C CYS A 78 2.70 0.51 -7.76
N SER A 79 3.65 -0.40 -7.95
CA SER A 79 4.91 -0.05 -8.63
C SER A 79 4.74 0.14 -10.14
N ASP A 80 3.90 -0.66 -10.79
CA ASP A 80 3.65 -0.56 -12.24
C ASP A 80 2.40 -1.38 -12.66
N SER A 81 1.21 -0.97 -12.24
CA SER A 81 -0.05 -1.62 -12.66
C SER A 81 -0.99 -0.58 -13.24
N PRO A 82 -1.33 -0.60 -14.54
CA PRO A 82 -2.20 0.42 -15.10
C PRO A 82 -3.53 0.53 -14.35
N HIS A 83 -3.95 1.76 -14.05
CA HIS A 83 -5.20 2.03 -13.33
C HIS A 83 -5.96 3.15 -14.03
N THR A 84 -7.28 2.99 -14.15
CA THR A 84 -8.15 4.04 -14.69
C THR A 84 -8.83 4.75 -13.53
N GLN A 85 -8.61 6.06 -13.41
CA GLN A 85 -9.26 6.86 -12.37
C GLN A 85 -10.78 6.84 -12.52
N ALA A 86 -11.47 6.83 -11.37
CA ALA A 86 -12.90 7.09 -11.35
C ALA A 86 -13.22 8.49 -11.91
N LEU A 87 -14.44 8.68 -12.43
CA LEU A 87 -14.84 9.92 -13.11
C LEU A 87 -15.05 11.11 -12.16
N ASP A 88 -15.10 10.83 -10.88
CA ASP A 88 -15.32 11.74 -9.76
C ASP A 88 -14.03 12.02 -8.97
N CYS A 89 -12.89 11.47 -9.40
CA CYS A 89 -11.59 11.89 -8.87
C CYS A 89 -11.27 13.31 -9.31
N ALA A 90 -10.90 14.18 -8.36
CA ALA A 90 -10.69 15.61 -8.61
C ALA A 90 -9.54 15.88 -9.60
N ASP A 91 -8.53 15.03 -9.64
CA ASP A 91 -7.25 15.34 -10.28
C ASP A 91 -7.21 14.97 -11.78
N ALA A 92 -7.80 13.85 -12.20
CA ALA A 92 -7.92 13.49 -13.61
C ALA A 92 -9.01 12.43 -13.90
N PRO A 93 -10.30 12.82 -13.92
CA PRO A 93 -11.43 11.93 -14.23
C PRO A 93 -11.23 11.03 -15.45
N GLY A 94 -11.35 9.72 -15.28
CA GLY A 94 -11.29 8.76 -16.39
C GLY A 94 -9.92 8.64 -17.07
N HIS A 95 -8.89 9.29 -16.53
CA HIS A 95 -7.53 9.18 -17.05
C HIS A 95 -6.90 7.86 -16.63
N ARG A 96 -6.19 7.23 -17.57
CA ARG A 96 -5.42 6.03 -17.30
C ARG A 96 -4.03 6.42 -16.81
N MET A 97 -3.72 6.09 -15.56
CA MET A 97 -2.36 6.17 -15.03
C MET A 97 -1.55 4.94 -15.40
N GLU A 98 -0.29 5.18 -15.77
CA GLU A 98 0.72 4.18 -16.05
C GLU A 98 1.91 4.38 -15.10
N GLY A 99 2.69 3.33 -14.86
CA GLY A 99 3.83 3.38 -13.94
C GLY A 99 3.42 3.40 -12.47
N THR A 100 4.31 3.92 -11.63
CA THR A 100 4.15 3.96 -10.18
C THR A 100 3.13 4.99 -9.76
N HIS A 101 2.15 4.56 -8.98
CA HIS A 101 1.09 5.43 -8.47
C HIS A 101 0.61 4.95 -7.11
N LYS A 102 0.06 5.88 -6.34
CA LYS A 102 -0.59 5.61 -5.06
C LYS A 102 -2.09 5.79 -5.20
N HIS A 103 -2.86 4.99 -4.48
CA HIS A 103 -4.31 5.08 -4.38
C HIS A 103 -4.68 5.75 -3.07
N ARG A 104 -5.67 6.64 -3.13
CA ARG A 104 -6.33 7.24 -1.98
C ARG A 104 -7.73 6.65 -1.86
N TRP A 105 -8.06 6.16 -0.66
CA TRP A 105 -9.42 5.77 -0.37
C TRP A 105 -10.31 7.02 -0.25
N SER A 106 -11.46 6.99 -0.94
CA SER A 106 -12.61 7.83 -0.60
C SER A 106 -13.85 6.95 -0.47
N ASP A 107 -14.89 7.42 0.21
CA ASP A 107 -16.11 6.63 0.31
C ASP A 107 -16.96 6.66 -0.97
N GLU A 108 -16.76 7.65 -1.84
CA GLU A 108 -17.46 7.74 -3.13
C GLU A 108 -16.84 6.78 -4.16
N THR A 109 -15.50 6.70 -4.19
CA THR A 109 -14.73 6.01 -5.25
C THR A 109 -13.94 4.80 -4.76
N GLY A 110 -13.95 4.52 -3.45
CA GLY A 110 -13.08 3.48 -2.89
C GLY A 110 -11.61 3.81 -3.14
N ASP A 111 -10.82 2.82 -3.58
CA ASP A 111 -9.42 2.99 -3.94
C ASP A 111 -9.22 3.40 -5.42
N GLU A 112 -10.25 3.91 -6.09
CA GLU A 112 -10.16 4.20 -7.53
C GLU A 112 -9.50 5.55 -7.86
N CYS A 113 -9.26 6.43 -6.88
CA CYS A 113 -8.51 7.66 -7.10
C CYS A 113 -7.02 7.47 -6.86
N VAL A 114 -6.21 7.89 -7.84
CA VAL A 114 -4.76 7.69 -7.85
C VAL A 114 -4.00 8.98 -8.12
N TYR A 115 -2.78 9.04 -7.60
CA TYR A 115 -1.82 10.11 -7.84
C TYR A 115 -0.41 9.53 -8.08
N VAL A 116 0.41 10.28 -8.81
CA VAL A 116 1.83 9.95 -8.95
C VAL A 116 2.55 10.44 -7.69
N PRO A 117 3.22 9.56 -6.92
CA PRO A 117 4.00 9.99 -5.78
C PRO A 117 5.23 10.78 -6.24
N ASP A 118 5.52 11.88 -5.56
CA ASP A 118 6.74 12.68 -5.74
C ASP A 118 7.88 12.24 -4.80
N ASP A 119 7.55 11.42 -3.81
CA ASP A 119 8.41 10.98 -2.71
C ASP A 119 9.02 9.58 -2.88
N ILE A 120 8.56 8.79 -3.87
CA ILE A 120 9.14 7.48 -4.17
C ILE A 120 10.36 7.67 -5.08
N ALA A 121 11.55 7.45 -4.53
CA ALA A 121 12.81 7.72 -5.24
C ALA A 121 13.15 6.69 -6.34
N ASP A 122 12.86 5.41 -6.08
CA ASP A 122 13.12 4.30 -7.01
C ASP A 122 12.04 3.23 -6.89
N SER A 123 11.19 3.10 -7.90
CA SER A 123 10.10 2.13 -7.93
C SER A 123 10.53 0.71 -8.30
N SER A 124 11.84 0.48 -8.53
CA SER A 124 12.42 -0.85 -8.68
C SER A 124 12.97 -1.42 -7.36
N ASP A 125 13.20 -0.55 -6.37
CA ASP A 125 13.64 -0.93 -5.04
C ASP A 125 12.43 -1.02 -4.09
N ILE A 126 12.01 -2.26 -3.81
CA ILE A 126 10.87 -2.55 -2.95
C ILE A 126 11.13 -2.19 -1.48
N GLU A 127 12.39 -2.28 -1.02
CA GLU A 127 12.76 -1.92 0.35
C GLU A 127 12.68 -0.41 0.52
N GLN A 128 13.31 0.35 -0.37
CA GLN A 128 13.24 1.81 -0.33
C GLN A 128 11.80 2.31 -0.49
N SER A 129 11.04 1.74 -1.43
CA SER A 129 9.62 2.07 -1.62
C SER A 129 8.75 1.75 -0.40
N PHE A 130 9.11 0.72 0.38
CA PHE A 130 8.46 0.42 1.66
C PHE A 130 8.73 1.51 2.70
N TYR A 131 9.98 1.95 2.82
CA TYR A 131 10.36 3.04 3.74
C TYR A 131 9.69 4.36 3.35
N ASP A 132 9.70 4.72 2.07
CA ASP A 132 9.06 5.93 1.58
C ASP A 132 7.54 5.89 1.82
N PHE A 133 6.89 4.75 1.56
CA PHE A 133 5.47 4.55 1.87
C PHE A 133 5.16 4.69 3.37
N CYS A 134 5.98 4.10 4.24
CA CYS A 134 5.84 4.26 5.68
C CYS A 134 5.99 5.72 6.10
N SER A 135 6.97 6.44 5.54
CA SER A 135 7.18 7.86 5.81
C SER A 135 5.96 8.70 5.42
N GLU A 136 5.39 8.50 4.22
CA GLU A 136 4.18 9.21 3.78
C GLU A 136 3.00 8.95 4.73
N CYS A 137 2.83 7.69 5.14
CA CYS A 137 1.75 7.30 6.05
C CYS A 137 2.04 7.67 7.51
N ASN A 138 3.15 8.34 7.83
CA ASN A 138 3.64 8.59 9.19
C ASN A 138 3.68 7.32 10.06
N ILE A 139 4.14 6.21 9.48
CA ILE A 139 4.37 4.94 10.17
C ILE A 139 5.84 4.85 10.56
N SER A 140 6.12 4.68 11.85
CA SER A 140 7.46 4.36 12.34
C SER A 140 7.74 2.85 12.23
N PHE A 141 8.69 2.45 11.41
CA PHE A 141 9.11 1.05 11.32
C PHE A 141 10.32 0.77 12.23
N ASN A 142 10.08 0.00 13.28
CA ASN A 142 11.08 -0.41 14.28
C ASN A 142 11.47 -1.90 14.15
N GLY A 143 10.97 -2.59 13.13
CA GLY A 143 11.27 -3.98 12.84
C GLY A 143 12.54 -4.16 12.00
N VAL A 144 12.73 -5.39 11.51
CA VAL A 144 13.78 -5.72 10.55
C VAL A 144 13.15 -5.98 9.19
N TRP A 145 13.68 -5.34 8.15
CA TRP A 145 13.38 -5.72 6.78
C TRP A 145 14.11 -7.02 6.43
N ASN A 146 13.38 -8.03 5.99
CA ASN A 146 13.98 -9.22 5.40
C ASN A 146 13.74 -9.18 3.90
N GLU A 147 14.81 -9.35 3.13
CA GLU A 147 14.73 -9.42 1.67
C GLU A 147 13.72 -10.48 1.19
N PRO A 148 12.94 -10.18 0.14
CA PRO A 148 12.11 -11.20 -0.49
C PRO A 148 13.00 -12.37 -0.95
N PRO A 149 12.64 -13.62 -0.64
CA PRO A 149 13.46 -14.75 -1.00
C PRO A 149 13.57 -14.84 -2.53
N PRO A 150 14.75 -15.22 -3.08
CA PRO A 150 14.95 -15.25 -4.51
C PRO A 150 13.93 -16.17 -5.20
N TYR A 151 13.60 -15.85 -6.44
CA TYR A 151 12.79 -16.72 -7.27
C TYR A 151 13.61 -17.98 -7.58
N ALA A 152 13.29 -19.10 -6.92
CA ALA A 152 13.87 -20.38 -7.26
C ALA A 152 13.11 -20.95 -8.46
N ALA A 153 13.78 -21.04 -9.61
CA ALA A 153 13.25 -21.75 -10.77
C ALA A 153 13.11 -23.24 -10.44
N GLY A 154 11.89 -23.73 -10.25
CA GLY A 154 11.66 -25.16 -9.98
C GLY A 154 10.38 -25.54 -9.25
N PHE A 155 9.27 -24.80 -9.41
CA PHE A 155 7.99 -25.28 -8.89
C PHE A 155 7.31 -26.16 -9.93
N GLU A 156 7.25 -27.46 -9.64
CA GLU A 156 6.19 -28.32 -10.16
C GLU A 156 4.86 -27.75 -9.65
N VAL A 157 3.97 -27.45 -10.58
CA VAL A 157 2.55 -27.21 -10.29
C VAL A 157 2.00 -28.54 -9.80
N VAL A 158 1.89 -28.70 -8.47
CA VAL A 158 1.05 -29.77 -7.93
C VAL A 158 -0.39 -29.29 -8.08
N GLY A 159 -0.99 -29.66 -9.22
CA GLY A 159 -2.43 -29.54 -9.45
C GLY A 159 -3.23 -30.54 -8.64
#